data_AF-A0A7J3W7G5-F1
#
_entry.id   AF-A0A7J3W7G5-F1
#
_cell.length_a   1.000
_cell.length_b   1.000
_cell.length_c   1.000
_cell.angle_alpha   90.00
_cell.angle_beta   90.00
_cell.angle_gamma   90.00
#
_symmetry.space_group_name_H-M   'P 1'
#
loop_
_entity.id
_entity.type
_entity.pdbx_description
1 polymer ?
#
loop_
_entity_poly.entity_id
_entity_poly.type
_entity_poly.pdbx_seq_one_letter_code
_entity_poly.pdbx_strand_id
1 'polypeptide(L)'
;MTSILLISELFYPEGGGAGKATYLVLRYLVEYNFKITVLASTRDPIKIPGVKYYITSLLQHADRVTKLIRLKLFANNSISTKLLCDHDVLYIPLYAYPLIPIAKQKGYA
;
A
#
# COMPACT_ATOMS: atom_id res chain seq x y z
N MET A 1 -11.39 11.02 -11.75
CA MET A 1 -11.57 10.61 -10.34
C MET A 1 -10.29 9.93 -9.92
N THR A 2 -9.47 10.61 -9.12
CA THR A 2 -8.10 10.18 -8.82
C THR A 2 -8.10 8.90 -7.99
N SER A 3 -7.24 7.98 -8.38
CA SER A 3 -7.08 6.68 -7.76
C SER A 3 -5.78 6.61 -6.94
N ILE A 4 -5.88 6.07 -5.73
CA ILE A 4 -4.80 6.01 -4.76
C ILE A 4 -4.56 4.55 -4.38
N LEU A 5 -3.32 4.10 -4.53
CA LEU A 5 -2.84 2.83 -4.01
C LEU A 5 -2.05 3.08 -2.73
N LEU A 6 -2.55 2.59 -1.60
CA LEU A 6 -1.77 2.47 -0.37
C LEU A 6 -0.99 1.15 -0.39
N ILE A 7 0.33 1.21 -0.20
CA ILE A 7 1.16 0.02 0.04
C ILE A 7 1.77 0.11 1.43
N SER A 8 1.33 -0.75 2.35
CA SER A 8 1.81 -0.75 3.73
C SER A 8 2.16 -2.14 4.22
N GLU A 9 3.11 -2.24 5.14
CA GLU A 9 3.36 -3.48 5.88
C GLU A 9 2.19 -3.75 6.83
N LEU A 10 1.85 -2.79 7.69
CA LEU A 10 0.76 -2.86 8.66
C LEU A 10 -0.37 -1.89 8.30
N PHE A 11 -1.61 -2.29 8.55
CA PHE A 11 -2.78 -1.43 8.44
C PHE A 11 -3.62 -1.50 9.73
N TYR A 12 -4.39 -0.45 10.01
CA TYR A 12 -5.22 -0.38 11.22
C TYR A 12 -6.14 -1.62 11.32
N PRO A 13 -6.19 -2.33 12.46
CA PRO A 13 -5.80 -1.91 13.82
C PRO A 13 -4.32 -2.06 14.20
N GLU A 14 -3.49 -2.66 13.34
CA GLU A 14 -2.07 -2.86 13.59
C GLU A 14 -1.25 -1.58 13.32
N GLY A 15 -0.01 -1.52 13.84
CA GLY A 15 0.91 -0.41 13.56
C GLY A 15 0.68 0.87 14.38
N GLY A 16 -0.17 0.83 15.40
CA GLY A 16 -0.33 1.90 16.40
C GLY A 16 -0.81 3.23 15.83
N GLY A 17 -0.25 4.34 16.33
CA GLY A 17 -0.68 5.70 15.97
C GLY A 17 -0.54 6.03 14.48
N ALA A 18 0.56 5.60 13.85
CA ALA A 18 0.78 5.82 12.42
C ALA A 18 -0.23 5.05 11.55
N GLY A 19 -0.54 3.80 11.93
CA GLY A 19 -1.58 3.00 11.28
C GLY A 19 -2.96 3.67 11.39
N LYS A 20 -3.32 4.15 12.59
CA LYS A 20 -4.58 4.88 12.83
C LYS A 20 -4.66 6.19 12.04
N ALA A 21 -3.58 6.97 11.99
CA ALA A 21 -3.52 8.21 11.22
C ALA A 21 -3.75 7.94 9.73
N THR A 22 -3.06 6.94 9.17
CA THR A 22 -3.24 6.49 7.78
C THR A 22 -4.70 6.10 7.50
N TYR A 23 -5.30 5.31 8.39
CA TYR A 23 -6.72 4.93 8.29
C TYR A 23 -7.66 6.14 8.25
N LEU A 24 -7.45 7.13 9.13
CA LEU A 24 -8.28 8.34 9.18
C LEU A 24 -8.11 9.21 7.93
N VAL A 25 -6.88 9.33 7.42
CA VAL A 25 -6.62 10.05 6.16
C VAL A 25 -7.34 9.37 5.00
N LEU A 26 -7.24 8.05 4.86
CA LEU A 26 -7.96 7.34 3.80
C LEU A 26 -9.47 7.48 3.95
N ARG A 27 -10.00 7.42 5.18
CA ARG A 27 -11.42 7.65 5.45
C ARG A 27 -11.89 9.01 4.96
N TYR A 28 -11.12 10.05 5.24
CA TYR A 28 -11.40 11.40 4.76
C TYR A 28 -11.33 11.47 3.22
N LEU A 29 -10.32 10.87 2.59
CA LEU A 29 -10.19 10.89 1.12
C LEU A 29 -11.34 10.16 0.40
N VAL A 30 -11.92 9.11 0.98
CA VAL A 30 -13.13 8.48 0.41
C VAL A 30 -14.28 9.48 0.33
N GLU A 31 -14.47 10.31 1.34
CA GLU A 31 -15.53 11.33 1.39
C GLU A 31 -15.35 12.41 0.30
N TYR A 32 -14.13 12.58 -0.21
CA TYR A 32 -13.79 13.45 -1.35
C TYR A 32 -13.75 12.70 -2.69
N ASN A 33 -14.42 11.55 -2.80
CA ASN A 33 -14.56 10.76 -4.02
C ASN A 33 -13.24 10.21 -4.59
N PHE A 34 -12.20 9.99 -3.78
CA PHE A 34 -11.02 9.27 -4.24
C PHE A 34 -11.30 7.76 -4.34
N LYS A 35 -10.79 7.10 -5.39
CA LYS A 35 -10.83 5.64 -5.50
C LYS A 35 -9.63 5.07 -4.75
N ILE A 36 -9.87 4.37 -3.65
CA ILE A 36 -8.77 3.89 -2.80
C ILE A 36 -8.66 2.37 -2.86
N THR A 37 -7.43 1.91 -3.06
CA THR A 37 -7.04 0.51 -2.92
C THR A 37 -5.95 0.40 -1.85
N VAL A 38 -6.11 -0.52 -0.92
CA VAL A 38 -5.14 -0.83 0.13
C VAL A 38 -4.51 -2.18 -0.14
N LEU A 39 -3.19 -2.22 -0.24
CA LEU A 39 -2.39 -3.42 -0.26
C LEU A 39 -1.59 -3.51 1.04
N ALA A 40 -1.86 -4.51 1.87
CA ALA A 40 -1.22 -4.67 3.18
C ALA A 40 -0.89 -6.13 3.53
N SER A 41 -0.12 -6.34 4.60
CA SER A 41 0.10 -7.69 5.16
C SER A 41 -0.79 -8.02 6.36
N THR A 42 -1.43 -7.01 6.96
CA THR A 42 -2.45 -7.19 8.02
C THR A 42 -3.61 -8.04 7.52
N ARG A 43 -3.85 -9.16 8.18
CA ARG A 43 -4.86 -10.15 7.75
C ARG A 43 -6.28 -9.62 7.91
N ASP A 44 -6.55 -8.98 9.04
CA ASP A 44 -7.88 -8.51 9.43
C ASP A 44 -7.91 -6.98 9.63
N PRO A 45 -7.77 -6.19 8.55
CA PRO A 45 -7.80 -4.74 8.66
C PRO A 45 -9.24 -4.26 8.93
N ILE A 46 -9.36 -3.21 9.76
CA ILE A 46 -10.63 -2.49 9.90
C ILE A 46 -10.95 -1.81 8.58
N LYS A 47 -12.10 -2.19 8.00
CA LYS A 47 -12.50 -1.79 6.65
C LYS A 47 -13.10 -0.39 6.66
N ILE A 48 -12.74 0.38 5.63
CA ILE A 48 -13.38 1.64 5.26
C ILE A 48 -14.38 1.31 4.13
N PRO A 49 -15.66 1.69 4.26
CA PRO A 49 -16.64 1.51 3.19
C PRO A 49 -16.15 2.14 1.87
N GLY A 50 -16.30 1.41 0.76
CA GLY A 50 -15.88 1.89 -0.57
C GLY A 50 -14.40 1.70 -0.91
N VAL A 51 -13.57 1.18 0.01
CA VAL A 51 -12.15 0.91 -0.23
C VAL A 51 -11.93 -0.56 -0.61
N LYS A 52 -11.08 -0.80 -1.62
CA LYS A 52 -10.65 -2.16 -2.00
C LYS A 52 -9.46 -2.59 -1.17
N TYR A 53 -9.41 -3.86 -0.77
CA TYR A 53 -8.33 -4.40 0.04
C TYR A 53 -7.73 -5.65 -0.59
N TYR A 54 -6.41 -5.69 -0.68
CA TYR A 54 -5.62 -6.85 -1.06
C TYR A 54 -4.63 -7.17 0.05
N ILE A 55 -4.57 -8.45 0.44
CA ILE A 55 -3.64 -8.92 1.46
C ILE A 55 -2.53 -9.73 0.81
N THR A 56 -1.28 -9.43 1.14
CA THR A 56 -0.11 -10.15 0.63
C THR A 56 0.93 -10.40 1.71
N SER A 57 1.50 -11.61 1.72
CA SER A 57 2.62 -11.97 2.59
C SER A 57 3.95 -11.34 2.15
N LEU A 58 4.03 -10.81 0.91
CA LEU A 58 5.24 -10.14 0.41
C LEU A 58 5.54 -8.83 1.16
N LEU A 59 4.54 -8.24 1.81
CA LEU A 59 4.72 -7.04 2.63
C LEU A 59 4.87 -7.34 4.11
N GLN A 60 4.85 -8.62 4.52
CA GLN A 60 4.92 -8.99 5.92
C GLN A 60 6.29 -8.64 6.51
N HIS A 61 6.29 -8.25 7.79
CA HIS A 61 7.50 -7.98 8.56
C HIS A 61 8.54 -9.10 8.40
N ALA A 62 9.79 -8.70 8.26
CA ALA A 62 10.95 -9.59 8.17
C ALA A 62 12.23 -8.81 8.47
N ASP A 63 13.35 -9.53 8.60
CA ASP A 63 14.67 -8.91 8.61
C ASP A 63 14.92 -8.11 7.32
N ARG A 64 15.92 -7.22 7.37
CA ARG A 64 16.22 -6.28 6.28
C ARG A 64 16.47 -6.96 4.94
N VAL A 65 17.17 -8.11 4.95
CA VAL A 65 17.55 -8.82 3.71
C VAL A 65 16.31 -9.48 3.11
N THR A 66 15.57 -10.22 3.92
CA THR A 66 14.33 -10.87 3.48
C THR A 66 13.30 -9.85 2.98
N LYS A 67 13.17 -8.72 3.66
CA LYS A 67 12.29 -7.63 3.23
C LYS A 67 12.65 -7.08 1.86
N LEU A 68 13.94 -6.86 1.59
CA LEU A 68 14.39 -6.40 0.28
C LEU A 68 14.09 -7.43 -0.81
N ILE A 69 14.31 -8.72 -0.54
CA ILE A 69 14.00 -9.81 -1.47
C ILE A 69 12.50 -9.84 -1.77
N ARG A 70 11.64 -9.79 -0.74
CA ARG A 70 10.19 -9.79 -0.91
C ARG A 70 9.70 -8.59 -1.71
N LEU A 71 10.24 -7.40 -1.47
CA LEU A 71 9.90 -6.20 -2.25
C LEU A 71 10.36 -6.31 -3.70
N LYS A 72 11.51 -6.93 -3.99
CA LYS A 72 11.93 -7.24 -5.37
C LYS A 72 11.00 -8.23 -6.05
N LEU A 73 10.60 -9.29 -5.35
CA LEU A 73 9.61 -10.26 -5.86
C LEU A 73 8.27 -9.59 -6.13
N PHE A 74 7.83 -8.70 -5.23
CA PHE A 74 6.64 -7.88 -5.41
C PHE A 74 6.75 -7.01 -6.67
N ALA A 75 7.87 -6.30 -6.84
CA ALA A 75 8.12 -5.42 -7.98
C ALA A 75 8.19 -6.15 -9.34
N ASN A 76 8.59 -7.42 -9.34
CA ASN A 76 8.71 -8.23 -10.55
C ASN A 76 7.44 -9.06 -10.84
N ASN A 77 6.45 -9.05 -9.95
CA ASN A 77 5.21 -9.76 -10.14
C ASN A 77 4.26 -8.97 -11.06
N SER A 78 3.68 -9.64 -12.06
CA SER A 78 2.79 -9.00 -13.05
C SER A 78 1.51 -8.41 -12.44
N ILE A 79 0.97 -9.03 -11.39
CA ILE A 79 -0.24 -8.55 -10.69
C ILE A 79 0.09 -7.28 -9.92
N SER A 80 1.20 -7.28 -9.19
CA SER A 80 1.67 -6.12 -8.44
C SER A 80 2.01 -4.94 -9.34
N THR A 81 2.69 -5.19 -10.46
CA THR A 81 3.04 -4.15 -11.43
C THR A 81 1.81 -3.58 -12.11
N LYS A 82 0.82 -4.42 -12.44
CA LYS A 82 -0.47 -3.95 -12.91
C LYS A 82 -1.16 -3.05 -11.89
N LEU A 83 -1.15 -3.44 -10.61
CA LEU A 83 -1.70 -2.61 -9.54
C LEU A 83 -1.00 -1.24 -9.45
N LEU A 84 0.32 -1.19 -9.62
CA LEU A 84 1.06 0.06 -9.69
C LEU A 84 0.68 0.88 -10.94
N CYS A 85 0.43 0.27 -12.10
CA CYS A 85 0.06 1.02 -13.31
C CYS A 85 -1.40 1.50 -13.31
N ASP A 86 -2.29 0.81 -12.59
CA ASP A 86 -3.73 1.08 -12.59
C ASP A 86 -4.13 2.25 -11.65
N HIS A 87 -3.18 2.88 -10.97
CA HIS A 87 -3.43 3.96 -10.00
C HIS A 87 -2.64 5.23 -10.32
N ASP A 88 -3.23 6.38 -10.01
CA ASP A 88 -2.65 7.71 -10.28
C ASP A 88 -1.62 8.12 -9.21
N VAL A 89 -1.86 7.71 -7.95
CA VAL A 89 -1.06 8.11 -6.79
C VAL A 89 -0.69 6.90 -5.95
N LEU A 90 0.59 6.84 -5.57
CA LEU A 90 1.12 5.82 -4.68
C LEU A 90 1.38 6.41 -3.29
N TYR A 91 0.67 5.90 -2.28
CA TYR A 91 0.87 6.29 -0.88
C TYR A 91 1.66 5.20 -0.16
N ILE A 92 2.86 5.54 0.32
CA ILE A 92 3.77 4.60 0.99
C ILE A 92 4.09 5.12 2.40
N PRO A 93 3.41 4.60 3.45
CA PRO A 93 3.83 4.84 4.83
C PRO A 93 5.09 4.03 5.16
N LEU A 94 6.01 4.69 5.90
CA LEU A 94 7.26 4.28 6.58
C LEU A 94 8.07 3.07 6.08
N TYR A 95 7.45 1.92 5.81
CA TYR A 95 8.12 0.63 5.64
C TYR A 95 8.25 0.14 4.21
N ALA A 96 7.47 0.67 3.26
CA ALA A 96 7.54 0.27 1.85
C ALA A 96 8.35 1.24 0.97
N TYR A 97 9.15 2.14 1.57
CA TYR A 97 9.99 3.12 0.84
C TYR A 97 10.94 2.52 -0.21
N PRO A 98 11.45 1.26 -0.11
CA PRO A 98 12.26 0.70 -1.18
C PRO A 98 11.49 0.51 -2.50
N LEU A 99 10.16 0.66 -2.50
CA LEU A 99 9.35 0.71 -3.72
C LEU A 99 9.40 2.05 -4.45
N ILE A 100 9.85 3.14 -3.81
CA ILE A 100 9.87 4.48 -4.43
C ILE A 100 10.71 4.50 -5.72
N PRO A 101 11.94 3.97 -5.78
CA PRO A 101 12.70 3.93 -7.03
C PRO A 101 12.01 3.13 -8.14
N ILE A 102 11.33 2.04 -7.78
CA ILE A 102 10.57 1.20 -8.72
C ILE A 102 9.36 1.97 -9.25
N ALA A 103 8.63 2.67 -8.39
CA ALA A 103 7.51 3.51 -8.78
C ALA A 103 7.97 4.62 -9.75
N LYS A 104 9.10 5.28 -9.48
CA LYS A 104 9.67 6.29 -10.38
C LYS A 104 10.00 5.75 -11.77
N GLN A 105 10.55 4.54 -11.86
CA GLN A 105 10.77 3.87 -13.16
C GLN A 105 9.46 3.58 -13.93
N LYS A 106 8.31 3.59 -13.25
CA LYS A 106 6.98 3.38 -13.82
C LYS A 106 6.23 4.69 -14.12
N GLY A 107 6.87 5.86 -13.96
CA GLY A 107 6.29 7.16 -14.31
C GLY A 107 5.61 7.90 -13.16
N TYR A 108 5.72 7.41 -11.93
CA TYR A 108 5.37 8.21 -10.74
C TYR A 108 6.38 9.34 -10.53
N ALA A 109 5.90 10.55 -10.21
CA ALA A 109 6.74 11.72 -9.94
C ALA A 109 7.42 11.66 -8.56
#